data_AF-A0AAW2CKZ3-F1
#
_entry.id   AF-A0AAW2CKZ3-F1
#
_cell.length_a   1.000
_cell.length_b   1.000
_cell.length_c   1.000
_cell.angle_alpha   90.00
_cell.angle_beta   90.00
_cell.angle_gamma   90.00
#
_symmetry.space_group_name_H-M   'P 1'
#
loop_
_entity.id
_entity.type
_entity.pdbx_description
1 polymer ?
#
loop_
_entity_poly.entity_id
_entity_poly.type
_entity_poly.pdbx_seq_one_letter_code
_entity_poly.pdbx_strand_id
1 'polypeptide(L)'
;MVITLIAGSYYLIDLGYAIGSAFLPPHKSARYHAQEFRGANRQPTTPQELFNYRHSSLRMVIERCFGVLKARFPILTEMHSFSISKQRLIVTACCTLHKFICM
;
A
#
# COMPACT_ATOMS: atom_id res chain seq x y z
N MET A 1 -5.52 -3.96 0.95
CA MET A 1 -5.88 -3.30 -0.32
C MET A 1 -4.97 -3.86 -1.41
N VAL A 2 -5.54 -4.61 -2.36
CA VAL A 2 -4.78 -5.43 -3.33
C VAL A 2 -4.25 -4.55 -4.45
N ILE A 3 -2.94 -4.34 -4.50
CA ILE A 3 -2.27 -3.74 -5.66
C ILE A 3 -2.07 -4.87 -6.66
N THR A 4 -2.74 -4.79 -7.82
CA THR A 4 -2.52 -5.72 -8.92
C THR A 4 -1.10 -5.55 -9.44
N LEU A 5 -0.40 -6.65 -9.66
CA LEU A 5 1.02 -6.66 -9.97
C LEU A 5 1.32 -7.37 -11.31
N ILE A 6 2.27 -6.77 -12.02
CA ILE A 6 3.00 -7.34 -13.16
C ILE A 6 3.68 -8.66 -12.77
N ALA A 7 3.78 -9.60 -13.72
CA ALA A 7 4.39 -10.91 -13.50
C ALA A 7 5.79 -10.81 -12.87
N GLY A 8 6.03 -11.57 -11.79
CA GLY A 8 7.29 -11.53 -11.03
C GLY A 8 7.28 -10.65 -9.77
N SER A 9 6.11 -10.20 -9.31
CA SER A 9 5.99 -9.34 -8.13
C SER A 9 5.14 -9.95 -7.01
N TYR A 10 5.34 -9.50 -5.77
CA TYR A 10 4.65 -10.00 -4.56
C TYR A 10 3.59 -9.03 -4.04
N TYR A 11 2.44 -9.55 -3.64
CA TYR A 11 1.39 -8.77 -3.01
C TYR A 11 1.82 -8.35 -1.60
N LEU A 12 1.80 -7.04 -1.36
CA LEU A 12 1.95 -6.42 -0.05
C LEU A 12 0.65 -6.61 0.75
N ILE A 13 0.73 -7.13 1.97
CA ILE A 13 -0.47 -7.41 2.76
C ILE A 13 -0.30 -7.00 4.21
N ASP A 14 -1.44 -6.73 4.84
CA ASP A 14 -1.59 -6.61 6.27
C ASP A 14 -1.21 -7.90 7.02
N LEU A 15 -0.72 -7.71 8.26
CA LEU A 15 -0.28 -8.76 9.18
C LEU A 15 -1.35 -9.82 9.52
N GLY A 16 -2.62 -9.53 9.22
CA GLY A 16 -3.78 -10.39 9.46
C GLY A 16 -4.06 -11.43 8.37
N TYR A 17 -3.30 -11.42 7.27
CA TYR A 17 -3.51 -12.39 6.17
C TYR A 17 -2.54 -13.56 6.28
N ALA A 18 -3.01 -14.75 5.87
CA ALA A 18 -2.18 -15.94 5.82
C ALA A 18 -1.03 -15.76 4.82
N ILE A 19 0.15 -16.24 5.20
CA ILE A 19 1.31 -16.34 4.29
C ILE A 19 0.92 -17.30 3.16
N GLY A 20 1.13 -16.87 1.92
CA GLY A 20 0.90 -17.69 0.73
C GLY A 20 1.98 -17.41 -0.32
N SER A 21 1.96 -18.17 -1.42
CA SER A 21 3.05 -18.17 -2.43
C SER A 21 3.34 -16.81 -3.07
N ALA A 22 2.38 -15.88 -3.06
CA ALA A 22 2.52 -14.53 -3.61
C ALA A 22 2.38 -13.42 -2.54
N PHE A 23 2.40 -13.78 -1.26
CA PHE A 23 1.87 -12.97 -0.17
C PHE A 23 2.93 -12.78 0.92
N LEU A 24 3.42 -11.54 1.10
CA LEU A 24 4.52 -11.22 2.01
C LEU A 24 4.04 -10.31 3.17
N PRO A 25 3.59 -10.88 4.29
CA PRO A 25 3.24 -10.10 5.47
C PRO A 25 4.48 -9.61 6.23
N PRO A 26 4.34 -8.61 7.11
CA PRO A 26 5.43 -8.13 7.95
C PRO A 26 5.91 -9.19 8.95
N HIS A 27 7.20 -9.13 9.30
CA HIS A 27 7.76 -9.95 10.37
C HIS A 27 7.25 -9.47 11.73
N LYS A 28 6.64 -10.39 12.51
CA LYS A 28 5.97 -10.09 13.78
C LYS A 28 6.90 -9.76 14.95
N SER A 29 8.16 -10.20 14.89
CA SER A 29 9.15 -10.07 15.98
C SER A 29 10.14 -8.93 15.80
N ALA A 30 9.91 -8.03 14.83
CA ALA A 30 10.78 -6.91 14.51
C ALA A 30 9.98 -5.60 14.46
N ARG A 31 10.65 -4.46 14.69
CA ARG A 31 10.06 -3.12 14.54
C ARG A 31 9.41 -2.98 13.15
N TYR A 32 8.25 -2.34 13.08
CA TYR A 32 7.43 -2.32 11.85
C TYR A 32 7.22 -0.92 11.30
N HIS A 33 6.83 0.03 12.13
CA HIS A 33 6.46 1.36 11.65
C HIS A 33 7.70 2.10 11.16
N ALA A 34 7.66 2.59 9.93
CA ALA A 34 8.79 3.32 9.33
C ALA A 34 9.25 4.53 10.17
N GLN A 35 8.35 5.08 11.01
CA GLN A 35 8.66 6.15 11.96
C GLN A 35 9.62 5.73 13.06
N GLU A 36 9.62 4.45 13.48
CA GLU A 36 10.51 3.89 14.51
C GLU A 36 11.99 3.89 14.07
N PHE A 37 12.23 4.00 12.77
CA PHE A 37 13.54 4.03 12.14
C PHE A 37 14.03 5.45 11.84
N ARG A 38 13.25 6.49 12.17
CA ARG A 38 13.65 7.90 12.00
C ARG A 38 14.55 8.35 13.16
N GLY A 39 15.71 8.91 12.84
CA GLY A 39 16.64 9.51 13.80
C GLY A 39 18.03 8.85 13.80
N ALA A 40 19.00 9.54 14.41
CA ALA A 40 20.35 9.00 14.57
C ALA A 40 20.30 7.69 15.38
N ASN A 41 21.05 6.67 14.94
CA ASN A 41 21.14 5.33 15.55
C ASN A 41 19.86 4.47 15.54
N ARG A 42 18.84 4.80 14.74
CA ARG A 42 17.61 3.98 14.64
C ARG A 42 17.49 3.14 13.39
N GLN A 43 18.57 3.06 12.59
CA GLN A 43 18.57 2.33 11.32
C GLN A 43 18.23 0.83 11.52
N PRO A 44 17.66 0.16 10.51
CA PRO A 44 17.44 -1.28 10.55
C PRO A 44 18.76 -2.02 10.74
N THR A 45 18.80 -2.92 11.73
CA THR A 45 19.99 -3.70 12.08
C THR A 45 19.90 -5.13 11.56
N THR A 46 18.68 -5.65 11.37
CA THR A 46 18.44 -7.01 10.87
C THR A 46 17.79 -6.99 9.49
N PRO A 47 17.95 -8.05 8.67
CA PRO A 47 17.22 -8.18 7.40
C PRO A 47 15.70 -8.09 7.56
N GLN A 48 15.17 -8.58 8.68
CA GLN A 48 13.74 -8.53 9.00
C GLN A 48 13.27 -7.10 9.29
N GLU A 49 14.05 -6.33 10.05
CA GLU A 49 13.79 -4.91 10.27
C GLU A 49 13.87 -4.10 8.96
N LEU A 50 14.83 -4.41 8.09
CA LEU A 50 14.97 -3.76 6.79
C LEU A 50 13.76 -4.05 5.89
N PHE A 51 13.30 -5.30 5.87
CA PHE A 51 12.09 -5.69 5.17
C PHE A 51 10.87 -4.94 5.71
N ASN A 52 10.66 -4.95 7.03
CA ASN A 52 9.55 -4.27 7.67
C ASN A 52 9.56 -2.75 7.43
N TYR A 53 10.72 -2.12 7.51
CA TYR A 53 10.89 -0.70 7.21
C TYR A 53 10.47 -0.38 5.76
N ARG A 54 10.96 -1.15 4.79
CA ARG A 54 10.58 -0.98 3.37
C ARG A 54 9.09 -1.25 3.15
N HIS A 55 8.55 -2.29 3.76
CA HIS A 55 7.14 -2.64 3.71
C HIS A 55 6.26 -1.49 4.24
N SER A 56 6.58 -0.98 5.43
CA SER A 56 5.87 0.13 6.06
C SER A 56 6.01 1.44 5.28
N SER A 57 7.21 1.75 4.77
CA SER A 57 7.43 2.95 3.95
C SER A 57 6.63 2.90 2.65
N LEU A 58 6.62 1.75 1.96
CA LEU A 58 5.84 1.57 0.74
C LEU A 58 4.35 1.75 1.02
N ARG A 59 3.85 1.13 2.11
CA ARG A 59 2.47 1.30 2.57
C ARG A 59 2.13 2.76 2.83
N MET A 60 2.98 3.51 3.52
CA MET A 60 2.77 4.93 3.79
C MET A 60 2.63 5.76 2.50
N VAL A 61 3.44 5.46 1.48
CA VAL A 61 3.33 6.13 0.17
C VAL A 61 2.01 5.79 -0.51
N ILE A 62 1.64 4.50 -0.53
CA ILE A 62 0.37 4.04 -1.11
C ILE A 62 -0.81 4.73 -0.41
N GLU A 63 -0.88 4.66 0.92
CA GLU A 63 -1.95 5.27 1.71
C GLU A 63 -2.05 6.78 1.47
N ARG A 64 -0.91 7.48 1.37
CA ARG A 64 -0.89 8.92 1.04
C ARG A 64 -1.41 9.18 -0.37
N CYS A 65 -1.00 8.41 -1.38
CA CYS A 65 -1.50 8.53 -2.75
C CYS A 65 -3.02 8.31 -2.81
N PHE A 66 -3.53 7.30 -2.12
CA PHE A 66 -4.97 7.06 -2.02
C PHE A 66 -5.69 8.16 -1.24
N GLY A 67 -5.06 8.75 -0.21
CA GLY A 67 -5.58 9.92 0.49
C GLY A 67 -5.79 11.11 -0.45
N VAL A 68 -4.82 11.40 -1.32
CA VAL A 68 -4.93 12.44 -2.36
C VAL A 68 -6.04 12.13 -3.36
N LEU A 69 -6.12 10.88 -3.83
CA LEU A 69 -7.19 10.45 -4.75
C LEU A 69 -8.57 10.58 -4.12
N LYS A 70 -8.74 10.19 -2.84
CA LYS A 70 -10.01 10.31 -2.11
C LYS A 70 -10.41 11.77 -1.87
N ALA A 71 -9.45 12.64 -1.54
CA ALA A 71 -9.70 14.07 -1.41
C ALA A 71 -10.18 14.71 -2.72
N ARG A 72 -9.68 14.21 -3.86
CA ARG A 72 -10.04 14.70 -5.19
C ARG A 72 -11.32 14.08 -5.75
N PHE A 73 -11.56 12.79 -5.48
CA PHE A 73 -12.67 12.02 -6.00
C PHE A 73 -13.49 11.43 -4.83
N PRO A 74 -14.53 12.13 -4.35
CA PRO A 74 -15.35 11.69 -3.22
C PRO A 74 -15.98 10.29 -3.39
N ILE A 75 -16.17 9.83 -4.63
CA ILE A 75 -16.63 8.47 -4.95
C ILE A 75 -15.72 7.36 -4.39
N LEU A 76 -14.44 7.66 -4.12
CA LEU A 76 -13.50 6.74 -3.49
C LEU A 76 -13.61 6.71 -1.95
N THR A 77 -14.32 7.68 -1.36
CA THR A 77 -14.60 7.76 0.08
C THR A 77 -15.92 7.06 0.41
N GLU A 78 -16.96 7.39 -0.36
CA GLU A 78 -18.33 6.85 -0.22
C GLU A 78 -18.54 5.71 -1.24
N MET A 79 -17.76 4.62 -1.13
CA MET A 79 -17.87 3.54 -2.09
C MET A 79 -19.16 2.75 -1.86
N HIS A 80 -20.22 3.09 -2.62
CA HIS A 80 -21.44 2.30 -2.69
C HIS A 80 -21.13 0.84 -3.08
N SER A 81 -22.08 -0.08 -2.82
CA SER A 81 -21.99 -1.52 -3.06
C SER A 81 -21.91 -1.90 -4.55
N PHE A 82 -20.89 -1.40 -5.24
CA PHE A 82 -20.53 -1.79 -6.58
C PHE A 82 -19.88 -3.18 -6.57
N SER A 83 -20.08 -3.94 -7.65
CA SER A 83 -19.33 -5.18 -7.85
C SER A 83 -17.82 -4.90 -7.92
N ILE A 84 -17.00 -5.89 -7.54
CA ILE A 84 -15.53 -5.77 -7.56
C ILE A 84 -15.01 -5.29 -8.92
N SER A 85 -15.61 -5.78 -10.01
CA SER A 85 -15.25 -5.35 -11.38
C SER A 85 -15.48 -3.85 -11.59
N LYS A 86 -16.61 -3.32 -11.11
CA LYS A 86 -16.91 -1.88 -11.19
C LYS A 86 -15.99 -1.04 -10.30
N GLN A 87 -15.70 -1.51 -9.08
CA GLN A 87 -14.76 -0.83 -8.19
C GLN A 87 -13.36 -0.69 -8.82
N ARG A 88 -12.86 -1.74 -9.48
CA ARG A 88 -11.59 -1.69 -10.22
C ARG A 88 -11.57 -0.65 -11.32
N LEU A 89 -12.66 -0.54 -12.10
CA LEU A 89 -12.79 0.46 -13.16
C LEU A 89 -12.82 1.88 -12.60
N ILE A 90 -13.56 2.12 -11.51
CA ILE A 90 -13.63 3.43 -10.85
C ILE A 90 -12.23 3.86 -10.38
N VAL A 91 -11.50 3.00 -9.69
CA VAL A 91 -10.13 3.30 -9.22
C VAL A 91 -9.21 3.61 -10.41
N THR A 92 -9.27 2.80 -11.47
CA THR A 92 -8.45 3.00 -12.68
C THR A 92 -8.76 4.32 -13.37
N ALA A 93 -10.05 4.68 -13.50
CA ALA A 93 -10.49 5.93 -14.07
C ALA A 93 -10.00 7.13 -13.24
N CYS A 94 -10.15 7.09 -11.91
CA CYS A 94 -9.65 8.13 -11.00
C CYS A 94 -8.13 8.32 -11.11
N CYS A 95 -7.36 7.24 -11.15
CA CYS A 95 -5.90 7.30 -11.33
C CYS A 95 -5.51 7.92 -12.67
N THR A 96 -6.19 7.53 -13.75
CA THR A 96 -5.93 8.04 -15.11
C THR A 96 -6.26 9.52 -15.22
N LEU A 97 -7.42 9.93 -14.71
CA LEU A 97 -7.84 11.34 -14.67
C LEU A 97 -6.90 12.19 -13.80
N HIS A 98 -6.47 11.66 -12.65
CA HIS A 98 -5.49 12.34 -11.79
C HIS A 98 -4.19 12.60 -12.55
N LYS A 99 -3.67 11.60 -13.26
CA LYS A 99 -2.45 11.72 -14.08
C LYS A 99 -2.63 12.70 -15.24
N PHE A 100 -3.79 12.72 -15.89
CA PHE A 100 -4.07 13.60 -17.03
C PHE A 100 -4.16 15.07 -16.63
N ILE A 101 -4.77 15.38 -15.48
CA ILE A 101 -4.99 16.78 -15.05
C ILE A 101 -3.80 17.33 -14.23
N CYS A 102 -2.98 16.47 -13.63
CA CYS A 102 -1.75 16.87 -12.93
C CYS A 102 -0.49 16.84 -13.80
N MET A 103 -0.60 16.44 -15.08
CA MET A 103 0.37 16.78 -16.13
C MET A 103 0.00 18.13 -16.71
#